data_AF-A0A847WBJ1-F1
#
_entry.id   AF-A0A847WBJ1-F1
#
_cell.length_a   1.000
_cell.length_b   1.000
_cell.length_c   1.000
_cell.angle_alpha   90.00
_cell.angle_beta   90.00
_cell.angle_gamma   90.00
#
_symmetry.space_group_name_H-M   'P 1'
#
loop_
_entity.id
_entity.type
_entity.pdbx_description
1 polymer ?
#
loop_
_entity_poly.entity_id
_entity_poly.type
_entity_poly.pdbx_seq_one_letter_code
_entity_poly.pdbx_strand_id
1 'polypeptide(L)'
;LWSFEDAVRLKDRIRDCFRKASEALDEEEKKKLLTFYVVGAGFTGAEMIGELAEYVPVLCKMYEIDRELVTLVNVDALNRVVPTLPEKLSAKVQRRLEKMGVQVVLEASVVEVGEGYIEYKKNDVRSRHSAGTVIWVAGIESAEVTKKAGTELPNQRRGRLETDKYLRSTAYENVYVTGDNICYTPQGESAPVPQMVENCEQSADTVAHNLICALRGSGEMKEYQPKFHGVMVCVGGRYGAARVGTAKSMVNLPSFLAMFVKHFINLVYFVQVLGYNKIAHYLRAEFFTIRNKRSFVGGHFSNRTPSFLLVLLRLWLGAVWVFEGVMKIVEGWLKSAKLEGFFKGAASFYDAVLKGGAAASDAVSSATGAGGGSAAEAAGKVIFNINFLGLFRAIFVSGKPLAESTIADYAFKLDVPLVNWFINSVVLPSPGLAMFMQVVIVIAEILIGLALMGGLLTSLAALVSLALLLMFMASTGLYLSSFWMLFAGIAMLFGAGQIFGLDYYVSPLLKRGWRSIGWVRRLYTYHD
;
A
#
# COMPACT_ATOMS: atom_id res chain seq x y z
N LEU A 1 -28.93 -6.30 -0.28
CA LEU A 1 -27.90 -5.70 0.60
C LEU A 1 -28.25 -4.25 0.82
N TRP A 2 -28.77 -3.90 1.99
CA TRP A 2 -29.23 -2.54 2.28
C TRP A 2 -28.66 -1.98 3.58
N SER A 3 -28.59 -2.79 4.65
CA SER A 3 -28.12 -2.35 5.96
C SER A 3 -26.78 -2.97 6.38
N PHE A 4 -26.25 -2.50 7.52
CA PHE A 4 -25.10 -3.13 8.18
C PHE A 4 -25.40 -4.59 8.57
N GLU A 5 -26.59 -4.86 9.11
CA GLU A 5 -27.03 -6.19 9.51
C GLU A 5 -27.08 -7.14 8.29
N ASP A 6 -27.56 -6.66 7.15
CA ASP A 6 -27.54 -7.42 5.90
C ASP A 6 -26.11 -7.76 5.47
N ALA A 7 -25.19 -6.80 5.60
CA ALA A 7 -23.78 -7.00 5.26
C ALA A 7 -23.13 -8.07 6.16
N VAL A 8 -23.43 -8.05 7.47
CA VAL A 8 -22.95 -9.07 8.42
C VAL A 8 -23.52 -10.44 8.07
N ARG A 9 -24.86 -10.54 7.88
CA ARG A 9 -25.53 -11.79 7.49
C ARG A 9 -24.98 -12.36 6.19
N LEU A 10 -24.76 -11.52 5.18
CA LEU A 10 -24.20 -11.94 3.90
C LEU A 10 -22.76 -12.46 4.05
N LYS A 11 -21.92 -11.75 4.82
CA LYS A 11 -20.53 -12.18 5.09
C LYS A 11 -20.52 -13.56 5.77
N ASP A 12 -21.40 -13.79 6.74
CA ASP A 12 -21.48 -15.07 7.44
C ASP A 12 -22.04 -16.17 6.53
N ARG A 13 -23.09 -15.88 5.74
CA ARG A 13 -23.61 -16.79 4.70
C ARG A 13 -22.54 -17.23 3.70
N ILE A 14 -21.73 -16.28 3.20
CA ILE A 14 -20.63 -16.60 2.27
C ILE A 14 -19.65 -17.56 2.94
N ARG A 15 -19.22 -17.29 4.18
CA ARG A 15 -18.30 -18.18 4.90
C ARG A 15 -18.89 -19.57 5.14
N ASP A 16 -20.17 -19.64 5.50
CA ASP A 16 -20.86 -20.91 5.70
C ASP A 16 -21.00 -21.72 4.41
N CYS A 17 -21.21 -21.08 3.25
CA CYS A 17 -21.19 -21.76 1.96
C CYS A 17 -19.84 -22.44 1.70
N PHE A 18 -18.72 -21.74 1.96
CA PHE A 18 -17.38 -22.32 1.81
C PHE A 18 -17.12 -23.44 2.84
N ARG A 19 -17.51 -23.25 4.10
CA ARG A 19 -17.38 -24.29 5.13
C ARG A 19 -18.15 -25.56 4.73
N LYS A 20 -19.43 -25.44 4.38
CA LYS A 20 -20.25 -26.58 3.94
C LYS A 20 -19.70 -27.23 2.67
N ALA A 21 -19.19 -26.46 1.72
CA ALA A 21 -18.57 -27.00 0.52
C ALA A 21 -17.28 -27.80 0.83
N SER A 22 -16.52 -27.42 1.86
CA SER A 22 -15.34 -28.20 2.29
C SER A 22 -15.71 -29.54 2.94
N GLU A 23 -16.90 -29.61 3.56
CA GLU A 23 -17.43 -30.82 4.21
C GLU A 23 -18.21 -31.73 3.24
N ALA A 24 -18.71 -31.18 2.13
CA ALA A 24 -19.50 -31.93 1.16
C ALA A 24 -18.67 -33.02 0.46
N LEU A 25 -19.32 -34.15 0.16
CA LEU A 25 -18.72 -35.24 -0.61
C LEU A 25 -19.13 -35.18 -2.10
N ASP A 26 -20.37 -34.78 -2.36
CA ASP A 26 -20.89 -34.59 -3.71
C ASP A 26 -20.33 -33.32 -4.36
N GLU A 27 -19.85 -33.46 -5.60
CA GLU A 27 -19.21 -32.38 -6.34
C GLU A 27 -20.24 -31.36 -6.87
N GLU A 28 -21.45 -31.82 -7.21
CA GLU A 28 -22.50 -30.93 -7.72
C GLU A 28 -23.06 -30.04 -6.60
N GLU A 29 -23.26 -30.60 -5.39
CA GLU A 29 -23.60 -29.79 -4.22
C GLU A 29 -22.49 -28.78 -3.86
N LYS A 30 -21.20 -29.15 -4.01
CA LYS A 30 -20.09 -28.19 -3.86
C LYS A 30 -20.21 -27.03 -4.84
N LYS A 31 -20.36 -27.33 -6.13
CA LYS A 31 -20.49 -26.30 -7.18
C LYS A 31 -21.69 -25.40 -6.93
N LYS A 32 -22.83 -25.98 -6.53
CA LYS A 32 -24.02 -25.21 -6.16
C LYS A 32 -23.74 -24.27 -4.98
N LEU A 33 -23.20 -24.77 -3.87
CA LEU A 33 -22.88 -23.95 -2.69
C LEU A 33 -21.90 -22.81 -3.00
N LEU A 34 -20.97 -23.05 -3.93
CA LEU A 34 -19.92 -22.11 -4.34
C LEU A 34 -20.30 -21.24 -5.55
N THR A 35 -21.58 -21.23 -5.95
CA THR A 35 -22.08 -20.36 -7.03
C THR A 35 -22.81 -19.15 -6.46
N PHE A 36 -22.31 -17.96 -6.78
CA PHE A 36 -22.80 -16.68 -6.27
C PHE A 36 -23.27 -15.78 -7.42
N TYR A 37 -24.51 -15.31 -7.32
CA TYR A 37 -25.08 -14.33 -8.24
C TYR A 37 -25.22 -12.98 -7.54
N VAL A 38 -24.76 -11.90 -8.18
CA VAL A 38 -25.09 -10.52 -7.83
C VAL A 38 -26.04 -10.00 -8.90
N VAL A 39 -27.24 -9.58 -8.50
CA VAL A 39 -28.27 -9.07 -9.41
C VAL A 39 -28.25 -7.54 -9.38
N GLY A 40 -27.93 -6.95 -10.54
CA GLY A 40 -27.69 -5.53 -10.73
C GLY A 40 -26.19 -5.25 -10.91
N ALA A 41 -25.81 -4.69 -12.04
CA ALA A 41 -24.48 -4.24 -12.42
C ALA A 41 -24.33 -2.70 -12.35
N GLY A 42 -25.16 -2.03 -11.55
CA GLY A 42 -24.96 -0.63 -11.14
C GLY A 42 -23.77 -0.46 -10.17
N PHE A 43 -23.70 0.69 -9.49
CA PHE A 43 -22.61 0.99 -8.53
C PHE A 43 -22.46 -0.11 -7.47
N THR A 44 -23.49 -0.30 -6.64
CA THR A 44 -23.48 -1.28 -5.53
C THR A 44 -23.14 -2.69 -6.00
N GLY A 45 -23.64 -3.09 -7.16
CA GLY A 45 -23.39 -4.43 -7.69
C GLY A 45 -22.00 -4.66 -8.20
N ALA A 46 -21.45 -3.70 -8.96
CA ALA A 46 -20.05 -3.75 -9.39
C ALA A 46 -19.08 -3.76 -8.18
N GLU A 47 -19.40 -2.99 -7.13
CA GLU A 47 -18.63 -2.99 -5.89
C GLU A 47 -18.72 -4.33 -5.17
N MET A 48 -19.94 -4.84 -4.97
CA MET A 48 -20.17 -6.09 -4.24
C MET A 48 -19.53 -7.30 -4.90
N ILE A 49 -19.71 -7.46 -6.22
CA ILE A 49 -19.11 -8.59 -6.93
C ILE A 49 -17.59 -8.43 -7.02
N GLY A 50 -17.07 -7.20 -7.11
CA GLY A 50 -15.63 -6.92 -7.09
C GLY A 50 -14.99 -7.26 -5.74
N GLU A 51 -15.62 -6.86 -4.63
CA GLU A 51 -15.21 -7.20 -3.27
C GLU A 51 -15.23 -8.71 -3.04
N LEU A 52 -16.31 -9.39 -3.47
CA LEU A 52 -16.43 -10.85 -3.38
C LEU A 52 -15.34 -11.55 -4.20
N ALA A 53 -15.09 -11.12 -5.43
CA ALA A 53 -14.06 -11.70 -6.29
C ALA A 53 -12.63 -11.54 -5.72
N GLU A 54 -12.35 -10.47 -4.97
CA GLU A 54 -11.08 -10.36 -4.23
C GLU A 54 -11.04 -11.22 -2.95
N TYR A 55 -12.20 -11.49 -2.35
CA TYR A 55 -12.29 -12.28 -1.12
C TYR A 55 -12.23 -13.79 -1.39
N VAL A 56 -12.78 -14.26 -2.51
CA VAL A 56 -12.83 -15.67 -2.90
C VAL A 56 -11.46 -16.36 -2.80
N PRO A 57 -10.34 -15.83 -3.35
CA PRO A 57 -9.04 -16.49 -3.20
C PRO A 57 -8.60 -16.70 -1.75
N VAL A 58 -8.99 -15.80 -0.84
CA VAL A 58 -8.71 -15.92 0.60
C VAL A 58 -9.56 -17.04 1.21
N LEU A 59 -10.84 -17.12 0.83
CA LEU A 59 -11.75 -18.17 1.28
C LEU A 59 -11.33 -19.54 0.75
N CYS A 60 -11.01 -19.66 -0.54
CA CYS A 60 -10.46 -20.87 -1.16
C CYS A 60 -9.26 -21.39 -0.39
N LYS A 61 -8.29 -20.51 -0.08
CA LYS A 61 -7.12 -20.91 0.72
C LYS A 61 -7.49 -21.32 2.15
N MET A 62 -8.43 -20.62 2.79
CA MET A 62 -8.83 -20.86 4.18
C MET A 62 -9.56 -22.19 4.37
N TYR A 63 -10.37 -22.59 3.39
CA TYR A 63 -11.19 -23.80 3.43
C TYR A 63 -10.66 -24.92 2.51
N GLU A 64 -9.44 -24.77 1.96
CA GLU A 64 -8.80 -25.72 1.06
C GLU A 64 -9.65 -26.11 -0.17
N ILE A 65 -10.37 -25.12 -0.71
CA ILE A 65 -11.25 -25.27 -1.87
C ILE A 65 -10.52 -24.80 -3.13
N ASP A 66 -10.60 -25.59 -4.20
CA ASP A 66 -10.11 -25.18 -5.51
C ASP A 66 -10.89 -23.96 -6.02
N ARG A 67 -10.17 -22.96 -6.53
CA ARG A 67 -10.76 -21.74 -7.10
C ARG A 67 -11.67 -22.07 -8.29
N GLU A 68 -11.40 -23.13 -9.04
CA GLU A 68 -12.17 -23.51 -10.23
C GLU A 68 -13.62 -23.92 -9.90
N LEU A 69 -13.88 -24.36 -8.66
CA LEU A 69 -15.23 -24.71 -8.20
C LEU A 69 -16.11 -23.48 -7.90
N VAL A 70 -15.51 -22.29 -7.77
CA VAL A 70 -16.23 -21.06 -7.37
C VAL A 70 -16.69 -20.29 -8.60
N THR A 71 -18.00 -20.11 -8.71
CA THR A 71 -18.63 -19.38 -9.81
C THR A 71 -19.17 -18.04 -9.32
N LEU A 72 -18.77 -16.96 -9.99
CA LEU A 72 -19.19 -15.59 -9.67
C LEU A 72 -19.89 -14.99 -10.89
N VAL A 73 -21.15 -14.60 -10.75
CA VAL A 73 -21.95 -14.02 -11.85
C VAL A 73 -22.52 -12.68 -11.44
N ASN A 74 -22.38 -11.68 -12.30
CA ASN A 74 -23.06 -10.39 -12.17
C ASN A 74 -24.09 -10.27 -13.31
N VAL A 75 -25.37 -10.26 -12.97
CA VAL A 75 -26.47 -10.27 -13.96
C VAL A 75 -27.23 -8.94 -13.92
N ASP A 76 -27.49 -8.34 -15.07
CA ASP A 76 -28.27 -7.09 -15.18
C ASP A 76 -29.10 -7.07 -16.47
N ALA A 77 -30.26 -6.43 -16.41
CA ALA A 77 -31.16 -6.21 -17.55
C ALA A 77 -30.65 -5.14 -18.52
N LEU A 78 -29.80 -4.22 -18.05
CA LEU A 78 -29.17 -3.18 -18.85
C LEU A 78 -28.02 -3.74 -19.69
N ASN A 79 -27.65 -2.98 -20.72
CA ASN A 79 -26.62 -3.37 -21.68
C ASN A 79 -25.20 -2.98 -21.26
N ARG A 80 -25.00 -2.32 -20.11
CA ARG A 80 -23.69 -1.88 -19.62
C ARG A 80 -23.58 -1.92 -18.10
N VAL A 81 -22.39 -2.30 -17.63
CA VAL A 81 -21.98 -2.17 -16.22
C VAL A 81 -21.80 -0.70 -15.86
N VAL A 82 -22.40 -0.27 -14.74
CA VAL A 82 -22.37 1.10 -14.20
C VAL A 82 -22.67 2.13 -15.31
N PRO A 83 -23.90 2.14 -15.85
CA PRO A 83 -24.26 2.91 -17.06
C PRO A 83 -24.20 4.44 -16.86
N THR A 84 -24.15 4.90 -15.61
CA THR A 84 -23.93 6.31 -15.23
C THR A 84 -22.52 6.78 -15.57
N LEU A 85 -21.55 5.86 -15.71
CA LEU A 85 -20.22 6.20 -16.20
C LEU A 85 -20.23 6.32 -17.74
N PRO A 86 -19.31 7.12 -18.32
CA PRO A 86 -19.07 7.08 -19.74
C PRO A 86 -18.71 5.67 -20.20
N GLU A 87 -19.14 5.32 -21.42
CA GLU A 87 -18.98 3.99 -22.00
C GLU A 87 -17.55 3.41 -21.90
N LYS A 88 -16.54 4.25 -22.16
CA LYS A 88 -15.13 3.83 -22.04
C LYS A 88 -14.74 3.43 -20.61
N LEU A 89 -15.30 4.07 -19.58
CA LEU A 89 -15.07 3.73 -18.19
C LEU A 89 -15.89 2.50 -17.78
N SER A 90 -17.16 2.40 -18.19
CA SER A 90 -17.99 1.20 -17.99
C SER A 90 -17.31 -0.05 -18.56
N ALA A 91 -16.76 0.03 -19.78
CA ALA A 91 -16.01 -1.07 -20.40
C ALA A 91 -14.72 -1.42 -19.62
N LYS A 92 -14.06 -0.45 -18.96
CA LYS A 92 -12.91 -0.73 -18.09
C LYS A 92 -13.34 -1.48 -16.82
N VAL A 93 -14.47 -1.11 -16.23
CA VAL A 93 -15.04 -1.80 -15.05
C VAL A 93 -15.39 -3.24 -15.42
N GLN A 94 -16.10 -3.45 -16.54
CA GLN A 94 -16.45 -4.80 -17.01
C GLN A 94 -15.20 -5.66 -17.26
N ARG A 95 -14.23 -5.18 -18.03
CA ARG A 95 -12.97 -5.92 -18.27
C ARG A 95 -12.22 -6.25 -16.98
N ARG A 96 -12.29 -5.37 -15.97
CA ARG A 96 -11.67 -5.62 -14.67
C ARG A 96 -12.38 -6.77 -13.94
N LEU A 97 -13.71 -6.78 -13.94
CA LEU A 97 -14.52 -7.86 -13.35
C LEU A 97 -14.25 -9.20 -14.03
N GLU A 98 -14.25 -9.24 -15.37
CA GLU A 98 -13.96 -10.44 -16.15
C GLU A 98 -12.54 -10.97 -15.86
N LYS A 99 -11.54 -10.09 -15.77
CA LYS A 99 -10.17 -10.47 -15.37
C LYS A 99 -10.08 -11.05 -13.95
N MET A 100 -11.04 -10.75 -13.08
CA MET A 100 -11.13 -11.30 -11.73
C MET A 100 -11.92 -12.63 -11.69
N GLY A 101 -12.35 -13.14 -12.85
CA GLY A 101 -13.11 -14.38 -12.98
C GLY A 101 -14.61 -14.22 -12.70
N VAL A 102 -15.14 -13.02 -12.88
CA VAL A 102 -16.58 -12.74 -12.80
C VAL A 102 -17.21 -12.88 -14.19
N GLN A 103 -18.27 -13.66 -14.30
CA GLN A 103 -19.09 -13.74 -15.50
C GLN A 103 -20.09 -12.58 -15.49
N VAL A 104 -20.00 -11.69 -16.49
CA VAL A 104 -20.90 -10.54 -16.60
C VAL A 104 -21.99 -10.85 -17.62
N VAL A 105 -23.24 -10.97 -17.15
CA VAL A 105 -24.39 -11.34 -17.97
C VAL A 105 -25.33 -10.14 -18.08
N LEU A 106 -25.13 -9.35 -19.12
CA LEU A 106 -25.95 -8.18 -19.44
C LEU A 106 -27.14 -8.55 -20.31
N GLU A 107 -28.11 -7.64 -20.40
CA GLU A 107 -29.37 -7.82 -21.14
C GLU A 107 -30.14 -9.07 -20.69
N ALA A 108 -30.05 -9.37 -19.39
CA ALA A 108 -30.65 -10.53 -18.74
C ALA A 108 -31.51 -10.09 -17.57
N SER A 109 -32.82 -10.26 -17.71
CA SER A 109 -33.78 -9.93 -16.65
C SER A 109 -34.05 -11.15 -15.79
N VAL A 110 -33.73 -11.06 -14.50
CA VAL A 110 -34.10 -12.11 -13.53
C VAL A 110 -35.62 -12.18 -13.43
N VAL A 111 -36.16 -13.38 -13.58
CA VAL A 111 -37.61 -13.64 -13.56
C VAL A 111 -38.05 -14.42 -12.32
N GLU A 112 -37.15 -15.22 -11.73
CA GLU A 112 -37.44 -16.03 -10.56
C GLU A 112 -36.17 -16.26 -9.72
N VAL A 113 -36.31 -16.27 -8.40
CA VAL A 113 -35.29 -16.73 -7.46
C VAL A 113 -35.97 -17.70 -6.50
N GLY A 114 -35.45 -18.92 -6.41
CA GLY A 114 -36.01 -19.96 -5.53
C GLY A 114 -34.93 -20.65 -4.71
N GLU A 115 -35.30 -21.76 -4.08
CA GLU A 115 -34.38 -22.51 -3.23
C GLU A 115 -33.29 -23.19 -4.07
N GLY A 116 -32.07 -22.66 -3.99
CA GLY A 116 -30.91 -23.21 -4.67
C GLY A 116 -30.82 -22.89 -6.17
N TYR A 117 -31.66 -21.99 -6.69
CA TYR A 117 -31.61 -21.59 -8.11
C TYR A 117 -31.95 -20.11 -8.34
N ILE A 118 -31.53 -19.63 -9.51
CA ILE A 118 -31.93 -18.35 -10.12
C ILE A 118 -32.35 -18.61 -11.57
N GLU A 119 -33.42 -17.95 -12.02
CA GLU A 119 -33.85 -17.97 -13.41
C GLU A 119 -33.80 -16.56 -13.99
N TYR A 120 -33.17 -16.41 -15.15
CA TYR A 120 -33.19 -15.16 -15.90
C TYR A 120 -33.50 -15.39 -17.38
N LYS A 121 -34.08 -14.36 -17.99
CA LYS A 121 -34.49 -14.29 -19.39
C LYS A 121 -33.50 -13.42 -20.16
N LYS A 122 -32.90 -13.96 -21.22
CA LYS A 122 -32.02 -13.25 -22.15
C LYS A 122 -32.36 -13.63 -23.59
N ASN A 123 -32.48 -12.67 -24.50
CA ASN A 123 -32.90 -12.90 -25.90
C ASN A 123 -34.18 -13.76 -26.00
N ASP A 124 -35.16 -13.43 -25.18
CA ASP A 124 -36.41 -14.18 -25.02
C ASP A 124 -36.35 -15.62 -24.49
N VAL A 125 -35.15 -16.15 -24.24
CA VAL A 125 -34.93 -17.48 -23.67
C VAL A 125 -34.82 -17.41 -22.15
N ARG A 126 -35.63 -18.19 -21.44
CA ARG A 126 -35.50 -18.40 -19.99
C ARG A 126 -34.49 -19.50 -19.72
N SER A 127 -33.62 -19.27 -18.74
CA SER A 127 -32.62 -20.25 -18.31
C SER A 127 -32.51 -20.26 -16.79
N ARG A 128 -32.59 -21.46 -16.21
CA ARG A 128 -32.49 -21.71 -14.78
C ARG A 128 -31.08 -22.23 -14.45
N HIS A 129 -30.48 -21.67 -13.41
CA HIS A 129 -29.12 -21.96 -12.98
C HIS A 129 -29.07 -22.21 -11.48
N SER A 130 -28.21 -23.14 -11.06
CA SER A 130 -27.95 -23.41 -9.64
C SER A 130 -27.30 -22.20 -8.97
N ALA A 131 -27.73 -21.86 -7.76
CA ALA A 131 -27.18 -20.75 -7.00
C ALA A 131 -27.16 -21.07 -5.50
N GLY A 132 -25.98 -20.99 -4.88
CA GLY A 132 -25.83 -21.11 -3.44
C GLY A 132 -26.22 -19.84 -2.72
N THR A 133 -25.95 -18.68 -3.33
CA THR A 133 -26.31 -17.36 -2.82
C THR A 133 -26.66 -16.40 -3.94
N VAL A 134 -27.81 -15.72 -3.82
CA VAL A 134 -28.23 -14.62 -4.69
C VAL A 134 -28.21 -13.32 -3.88
N ILE A 135 -27.50 -12.31 -4.38
CA ILE A 135 -27.32 -11.01 -3.74
C ILE A 135 -28.05 -9.97 -4.60
N TRP A 136 -29.22 -9.52 -4.13
CA TRP A 136 -30.00 -8.52 -4.83
C TRP A 136 -29.56 -7.10 -4.49
N VAL A 137 -29.17 -6.34 -5.51
CA VAL A 137 -28.76 -4.92 -5.43
C VAL A 137 -29.33 -4.10 -6.61
N ALA A 138 -30.26 -4.68 -7.37
CA ALA A 138 -30.91 -4.03 -8.50
C ALA A 138 -32.12 -3.21 -8.04
N GLY A 139 -31.98 -1.88 -8.10
CA GLY A 139 -33.04 -0.95 -7.76
C GLY A 139 -33.23 -0.76 -6.26
N ILE A 140 -33.69 0.43 -5.90
CA ILE A 140 -34.07 0.79 -4.53
C ILE A 140 -35.49 1.36 -4.57
N GLU A 141 -36.17 1.31 -3.43
CA GLU A 141 -37.51 1.86 -3.26
C GLU A 141 -37.50 2.84 -2.10
N SER A 142 -38.46 3.76 -2.13
CA SER A 142 -38.62 4.75 -1.05
C SER A 142 -39.02 4.07 0.25
N ALA A 143 -38.74 4.74 1.37
CA ALA A 143 -39.04 4.22 2.70
C ALA A 143 -40.53 3.91 2.88
N GLU A 144 -40.86 2.96 3.77
CA GLU A 144 -42.26 2.59 4.03
C GLU A 144 -43.13 3.78 4.45
N VAL A 145 -42.56 4.70 5.25
CA VAL A 145 -43.25 5.95 5.64
C VAL A 145 -43.60 6.80 4.43
N THR A 146 -42.72 6.86 3.43
CA THR A 146 -42.91 7.60 2.20
C THR A 146 -43.96 6.93 1.31
N LYS A 147 -43.98 5.59 1.24
CA LYS A 147 -45.03 4.85 0.54
C LYS A 147 -46.41 5.09 1.16
N LYS A 148 -46.50 5.10 2.49
CA LYS A 148 -47.74 5.42 3.22
C LYS A 148 -48.15 6.87 2.98
N ALA A 149 -47.23 7.82 3.12
CA ALA A 149 -47.52 9.23 2.83
C ALA A 149 -47.94 9.44 1.37
N GLY A 150 -47.40 8.65 0.44
CA GLY A 150 -47.76 8.67 -0.98
C GLY A 150 -49.22 8.31 -1.28
N THR A 151 -50.01 7.81 -0.33
CA THR A 151 -51.47 7.67 -0.54
C THR A 151 -52.19 9.01 -0.50
N GLU A 152 -51.60 10.01 0.14
CA GLU A 152 -52.16 11.36 0.31
C GLU A 152 -51.31 12.43 -0.40
N LEU A 153 -50.04 12.13 -0.70
CA LEU A 153 -49.11 13.01 -1.37
C LEU A 153 -48.84 12.56 -2.82
N PRO A 154 -48.77 13.49 -3.78
CA PRO A 154 -48.36 13.18 -5.14
C PRO A 154 -47.00 12.45 -5.15
N ASN A 155 -46.95 11.32 -5.84
CA ASN A 155 -45.77 10.48 -5.91
C ASN A 155 -45.57 9.92 -7.32
N GLN A 156 -44.33 9.50 -7.59
CA GLN A 156 -43.96 8.82 -8.82
C GLN A 156 -43.43 7.41 -8.53
N ARG A 157 -42.98 6.75 -9.61
CA ARG A 157 -42.44 5.38 -9.61
C ARG A 157 -41.50 5.15 -8.41
N ARG A 158 -41.64 4.00 -7.75
CA ARG A 158 -40.89 3.58 -6.55
C ARG A 158 -41.18 4.43 -5.29
N GLY A 159 -42.30 5.15 -5.27
CA GLY A 159 -42.82 5.84 -4.08
C GLY A 159 -42.09 7.15 -3.75
N ARG A 160 -41.40 7.76 -4.72
CA ARG A 160 -40.72 9.05 -4.54
C ARG A 160 -41.76 10.17 -4.57
N LEU A 161 -41.71 11.11 -3.63
CA LEU A 161 -42.72 12.17 -3.48
C LEU A 161 -42.37 13.37 -4.35
N GLU A 162 -43.35 13.92 -5.04
CA GLU A 162 -43.16 15.12 -5.86
C GLU A 162 -42.96 16.34 -4.96
N THR A 163 -41.96 17.15 -5.31
CA THR A 163 -41.67 18.38 -4.58
C THR A 163 -41.60 19.59 -5.49
N ASP A 164 -41.85 20.77 -4.92
CA ASP A 164 -41.59 22.05 -5.57
C ASP A 164 -40.08 22.40 -5.53
N LYS A 165 -39.74 23.59 -6.06
CA LYS A 165 -38.37 24.11 -6.08
C LYS A 165 -37.77 24.41 -4.70
N TYR A 166 -38.56 24.42 -3.64
CA TYR A 166 -38.13 24.63 -2.26
C TYR A 166 -38.07 23.32 -1.46
N LEU A 167 -38.26 22.18 -2.13
CA LEU A 167 -38.33 20.83 -1.56
C LEU A 167 -39.53 20.60 -0.62
N ARG A 168 -40.61 21.36 -0.83
CA ARG A 168 -41.91 21.12 -0.18
C ARG A 168 -42.72 20.15 -1.02
N SER A 169 -43.61 19.38 -0.40
CA SER A 169 -44.60 18.61 -1.15
C SER A 169 -45.41 19.53 -2.05
N THR A 170 -45.75 19.07 -3.25
CA THR A 170 -46.64 19.81 -4.16
C THR A 170 -48.08 19.93 -3.65
N ALA A 171 -48.47 19.12 -2.65
CA ALA A 171 -49.80 19.18 -2.02
C ALA A 171 -49.85 20.03 -0.75
N TYR A 172 -48.75 20.10 0.02
CA TYR A 172 -48.72 20.76 1.32
C TYR A 172 -47.43 21.54 1.54
N GLU A 173 -47.56 22.84 1.84
CA GLU A 173 -46.40 23.73 2.03
C GLU A 173 -45.64 23.49 3.35
N ASN A 174 -46.26 22.82 4.32
CA ASN A 174 -45.65 22.49 5.61
C ASN A 174 -44.99 21.11 5.63
N VAL A 175 -44.96 20.39 4.49
CA VAL A 175 -44.33 19.08 4.36
C VAL A 175 -43.09 19.22 3.49
N TYR A 176 -41.92 18.85 4.03
CA TYR A 176 -40.65 18.86 3.31
C TYR A 176 -40.14 17.44 3.06
N VAL A 177 -39.52 17.22 1.91
CA VAL A 177 -38.97 15.90 1.53
C VAL A 177 -37.49 16.04 1.21
N THR A 178 -36.67 15.11 1.71
CA THR A 178 -35.21 15.13 1.54
C THR A 178 -34.66 13.75 1.13
N GLY A 179 -33.44 13.73 0.59
CA GLY A 179 -32.71 12.51 0.23
C GLY A 179 -33.35 11.73 -0.91
N ASP A 180 -33.26 10.39 -0.81
CA ASP A 180 -33.68 9.47 -1.87
C ASP A 180 -35.18 9.44 -2.13
N ASN A 181 -35.98 10.04 -1.24
CA ASN A 181 -37.43 10.12 -1.33
C ASN A 181 -37.90 11.27 -2.26
N ILE A 182 -37.03 12.22 -2.60
CA ILE A 182 -37.37 13.36 -3.45
C ILE A 182 -37.66 12.90 -4.88
N CYS A 183 -38.74 13.38 -5.48
CA CYS A 183 -38.97 13.40 -6.91
C CYS A 183 -39.03 14.86 -7.40
N TYR A 184 -37.86 15.43 -7.70
CA TYR A 184 -37.71 16.80 -8.19
C TYR A 184 -36.82 16.80 -9.43
N THR A 185 -37.26 17.48 -10.47
CA THR A 185 -36.49 17.70 -11.70
C THR A 185 -36.06 19.17 -11.74
N PRO A 186 -34.77 19.47 -11.55
CA PRO A 186 -34.26 20.83 -11.67
C PRO A 186 -34.53 21.43 -13.05
N GLN A 187 -34.66 22.76 -13.12
CA GLN A 187 -34.91 23.44 -14.39
C GLN A 187 -33.78 23.17 -15.39
N GLY A 188 -34.15 22.73 -16.59
CA GLY A 188 -33.20 22.38 -17.66
C GLY A 188 -32.74 20.92 -17.64
N GLU A 189 -33.13 20.13 -16.65
CA GLU A 189 -32.87 18.69 -16.59
C GLU A 189 -34.05 17.88 -17.14
N SER A 190 -33.76 16.67 -17.62
CA SER A 190 -34.76 15.75 -18.20
C SER A 190 -35.23 14.67 -17.24
N ALA A 191 -34.56 14.51 -16.10
CA ALA A 191 -34.82 13.46 -15.13
C ALA A 191 -34.77 14.01 -13.70
N PRO A 192 -35.50 13.38 -12.77
CA PRO A 192 -35.41 13.73 -11.36
C PRO A 192 -34.00 13.55 -10.82
N VAL A 193 -33.67 14.28 -9.75
CA VAL A 193 -32.39 14.18 -9.06
C VAL A 193 -32.05 12.72 -8.69
N PRO A 194 -30.77 12.33 -8.78
CA PRO A 194 -30.35 10.97 -8.50
C PRO A 194 -30.40 10.65 -7.01
N GLN A 195 -30.58 9.37 -6.69
CA GLN A 195 -30.57 8.84 -5.32
C GLN A 195 -29.13 8.57 -4.89
N MET A 196 -28.46 9.61 -4.37
CA MET A 196 -27.04 9.60 -3.98
C MET A 196 -26.84 10.35 -2.67
N VAL A 197 -25.77 10.01 -1.95
CA VAL A 197 -25.37 10.69 -0.70
C VAL A 197 -25.25 12.21 -0.90
N GLU A 198 -24.63 12.65 -1.99
CA GLU A 198 -24.47 14.07 -2.29
C GLU A 198 -25.82 14.79 -2.50
N ASN A 199 -26.83 14.12 -3.09
CA ASN A 199 -28.18 14.67 -3.19
C ASN A 199 -28.82 14.78 -1.80
N CYS A 200 -28.60 13.80 -0.92
CA CYS A 200 -29.07 13.85 0.46
C CYS A 200 -28.47 15.04 1.22
N GLU A 201 -27.16 15.27 1.13
CA GLU A 201 -26.51 16.39 1.82
C GLU A 201 -27.00 17.75 1.30
N GLN A 202 -27.04 17.93 -0.02
CA GLN A 202 -27.46 19.20 -0.62
C GLN A 202 -28.94 19.49 -0.36
N SER A 203 -29.82 18.48 -0.44
CA SER A 203 -31.24 18.66 -0.15
C SER A 203 -31.50 18.90 1.33
N ALA A 204 -30.73 18.29 2.23
CA ALA A 204 -30.86 18.52 3.68
C ALA A 204 -30.52 19.96 4.06
N ASP A 205 -29.46 20.54 3.50
CA ASP A 205 -29.10 21.96 3.69
C ASP A 205 -30.24 22.89 3.25
N THR A 206 -30.77 22.69 2.03
CA THR A 206 -31.87 23.50 1.51
C THR A 206 -33.15 23.37 2.34
N VAL A 207 -33.53 22.14 2.72
CA VAL A 207 -34.72 21.93 3.57
C VAL A 207 -34.54 22.57 4.94
N ALA A 208 -33.37 22.44 5.57
CA ALA A 208 -33.11 23.04 6.88
C ALA A 208 -33.21 24.58 6.83
N HIS A 209 -32.61 25.22 5.82
CA HIS A 209 -32.72 26.67 5.60
C HIS A 209 -34.17 27.10 5.39
N ASN A 210 -34.90 26.42 4.49
CA ASN A 210 -36.28 26.76 4.16
C ASN A 210 -37.23 26.56 5.34
N LEU A 211 -37.01 25.52 6.14
CA LEU A 211 -37.78 25.27 7.36
C LEU A 211 -37.59 26.39 8.38
N ILE A 212 -36.36 26.89 8.54
CA ILE A 212 -36.07 28.03 9.45
C ILE A 212 -36.77 29.31 8.95
N CYS A 213 -36.71 29.60 7.65
CA CYS A 213 -37.43 30.74 7.06
C CYS A 213 -38.94 30.64 7.30
N ALA A 214 -39.52 29.46 7.07
CA ALA A 214 -40.95 29.21 7.28
C ALA A 214 -41.35 29.38 8.76
N LEU A 215 -40.57 28.83 9.69
CA LEU A 215 -40.85 28.94 11.13
C LEU A 215 -40.75 30.37 11.67
N ARG A 216 -39.83 31.18 11.12
CA ARG A 216 -39.65 32.59 11.53
C ARG A 216 -40.61 33.55 10.84
N GLY A 217 -41.29 33.13 9.78
CA GLY A 217 -42.08 34.01 8.92
C GLY A 217 -41.26 35.15 8.30
N SER A 218 -39.93 34.99 8.20
CA SER A 218 -39.01 36.00 7.70
C SER A 218 -37.79 35.34 7.05
N GLY A 219 -37.17 36.04 6.09
CA GLY A 219 -36.08 35.52 5.28
C GLY A 219 -36.54 34.97 3.92
N GLU A 220 -35.60 34.80 3.00
CA GLU A 220 -35.85 34.32 1.65
C GLU A 220 -35.61 32.80 1.57
N MET A 221 -36.59 32.06 1.04
CA MET A 221 -36.43 30.62 0.79
C MET A 221 -35.47 30.38 -0.37
N LYS A 222 -34.61 29.39 -0.21
CA LYS A 222 -33.59 28.98 -1.19
C LYS A 222 -34.16 27.92 -2.12
N GLU A 223 -34.07 28.17 -3.42
CA GLU A 223 -34.39 27.17 -4.43
C GLU A 223 -33.35 26.05 -4.46
N TYR A 224 -33.80 24.81 -4.70
CA TYR A 224 -32.94 23.65 -4.81
C TYR A 224 -32.33 23.53 -6.21
N GLN A 225 -31.07 23.91 -6.31
CA GLN A 225 -30.28 23.83 -7.55
C GLN A 225 -29.01 23.00 -7.31
N PRO A 226 -29.13 21.67 -7.25
CA PRO A 226 -28.01 20.81 -6.88
C PRO A 226 -26.92 20.79 -7.96
N LYS A 227 -25.68 20.64 -7.53
CA LYS A 227 -24.50 20.51 -8.40
C LYS A 227 -23.72 19.28 -7.98
N PHE A 228 -23.73 18.24 -8.81
CA PHE A 228 -23.05 16.97 -8.53
C PHE A 228 -21.60 17.01 -9.01
N HIS A 229 -20.67 16.53 -8.18
CA HIS A 229 -19.23 16.56 -8.48
C HIS A 229 -18.72 15.34 -9.27
N GLY A 230 -19.64 14.46 -9.67
CA GLY A 230 -19.36 13.27 -10.45
C GLY A 230 -19.57 11.98 -9.66
N VAL A 231 -19.05 10.88 -10.18
CA VAL A 231 -19.30 9.54 -9.66
C VAL A 231 -18.06 8.68 -9.74
N MET A 232 -18.00 7.69 -8.86
CA MET A 232 -16.89 6.75 -8.78
C MET A 232 -17.40 5.41 -8.28
N VAL A 233 -16.78 4.34 -8.76
CA VAL A 233 -17.08 2.96 -8.38
C VAL A 233 -15.78 2.24 -8.10
N CYS A 234 -15.73 1.46 -7.02
CA CYS A 234 -14.63 0.53 -6.77
C CYS A 234 -14.94 -0.88 -7.29
N VAL A 235 -13.90 -1.61 -7.66
CA VAL A 235 -13.96 -3.01 -8.09
C VAL A 235 -12.96 -3.77 -7.24
N GLY A 236 -13.43 -4.19 -6.06
CA GLY A 236 -12.56 -4.61 -4.96
C GLY A 236 -11.79 -3.43 -4.35
N GLY A 237 -10.79 -3.74 -3.51
CA GLY A 237 -10.00 -2.72 -2.82
C GLY A 237 -8.82 -2.17 -3.62
N ARG A 238 -8.59 -2.67 -4.85
CA ARG A 238 -7.39 -2.34 -5.66
C ARG A 238 -7.66 -1.53 -6.92
N TYR A 239 -8.90 -1.42 -7.37
CA TYR A 239 -9.23 -0.78 -8.63
C TYR A 239 -10.46 0.11 -8.47
N GLY A 240 -10.39 1.32 -9.00
CA GLY A 240 -11.53 2.23 -9.10
C GLY A 240 -11.65 2.81 -10.51
N ALA A 241 -12.85 3.24 -10.86
CA ALA A 241 -13.12 4.09 -12.01
C ALA A 241 -13.90 5.31 -11.53
N ALA A 242 -13.45 6.50 -11.92
CA ALA A 242 -14.05 7.76 -11.49
C ALA A 242 -14.16 8.75 -12.65
N ARG A 243 -15.28 9.47 -12.67
CA ARG A 243 -15.47 10.68 -13.47
C ARG A 243 -15.86 11.78 -12.50
N VAL A 244 -14.96 12.73 -12.28
CA VAL A 244 -15.14 13.78 -11.27
C VAL A 244 -14.82 15.15 -11.87
N GLY A 245 -15.37 16.20 -11.27
CA GLY A 245 -15.13 17.57 -11.68
C GLY A 245 -16.29 18.48 -11.35
N THR A 246 -16.44 19.54 -12.13
CA THR A 246 -17.58 20.45 -12.02
C THR A 246 -18.58 20.17 -13.14
N ALA A 247 -19.82 20.66 -13.01
CA ALA A 247 -20.81 20.54 -14.08
C ALA A 247 -20.31 21.03 -15.45
N LYS A 248 -19.36 21.97 -15.50
CA LYS A 248 -18.77 22.52 -16.73
C LYS A 248 -17.55 21.74 -17.25
N SER A 249 -16.87 20.97 -16.41
CA SER A 249 -15.65 20.24 -16.78
C SER A 249 -15.49 18.99 -15.93
N MET A 250 -15.72 17.82 -16.56
CA MET A 250 -15.65 16.49 -15.94
C MET A 250 -14.48 15.70 -16.53
N VAL A 251 -13.59 15.21 -15.67
CA VAL A 251 -12.40 14.45 -16.05
C VAL A 251 -12.51 12.99 -15.62
N ASN A 252 -11.97 12.09 -16.45
CA ASN A 252 -11.88 10.66 -16.12
C ASN A 252 -10.54 10.40 -15.45
N LEU A 253 -10.56 9.86 -14.23
CA LEU A 253 -9.32 9.62 -13.48
C LEU A 253 -8.71 8.24 -13.81
N PRO A 254 -7.37 8.13 -13.85
CA PRO A 254 -6.68 6.85 -13.74
C PRO A 254 -7.07 6.12 -12.45
N SER A 255 -7.00 4.78 -12.46
CA SER A 255 -7.52 3.97 -11.36
C SER A 255 -6.89 4.26 -10.00
N PHE A 256 -5.58 4.51 -9.96
CA PHE A 256 -4.87 4.91 -8.74
C PHE A 256 -5.45 6.19 -8.13
N LEU A 257 -5.66 7.22 -8.97
CA LEU A 257 -6.24 8.49 -8.52
C LEU A 257 -7.73 8.35 -8.17
N ALA A 258 -8.48 7.50 -8.87
CA ALA A 258 -9.87 7.18 -8.53
C ALA A 258 -9.97 6.57 -7.11
N MET A 259 -9.10 5.61 -6.78
CA MET A 259 -9.04 5.01 -5.44
C MET A 259 -8.57 6.00 -4.38
N PHE A 260 -7.59 6.85 -4.71
CA PHE A 260 -7.19 7.94 -3.81
C PHE A 260 -8.37 8.86 -3.48
N VAL A 261 -9.11 9.31 -4.50
CA VAL A 261 -10.31 10.14 -4.34
C VAL A 261 -11.38 9.43 -3.50
N LYS A 262 -11.55 8.11 -3.65
CA LYS A 262 -12.47 7.31 -2.80
C LYS A 262 -12.16 7.46 -1.33
N HIS A 263 -10.91 7.18 -0.97
CA HIS A 263 -10.52 7.27 0.43
C HIS A 263 -10.56 8.72 0.92
N PHE A 264 -10.15 9.69 0.10
CA PHE A 264 -10.20 11.11 0.44
C PHE A 264 -11.63 11.59 0.74
N ILE A 265 -12.60 11.26 -0.11
CA ILE A 265 -14.01 11.62 0.09
C ILE A 265 -14.55 10.98 1.38
N ASN A 266 -14.23 9.72 1.66
CA ASN A 266 -14.62 9.08 2.92
C ASN A 266 -14.04 9.79 4.15
N LEU A 267 -12.81 10.31 4.06
CA LEU A 267 -12.24 11.12 5.14
C LEU A 267 -13.03 12.42 5.33
N VAL A 268 -13.42 13.11 4.25
CA VAL A 268 -14.26 14.32 4.32
C VAL A 268 -15.59 14.02 5.01
N TYR A 269 -16.28 12.94 4.62
CA TYR A 269 -17.53 12.53 5.27
C TYR A 269 -17.34 12.20 6.76
N PHE A 270 -16.26 11.52 7.14
CA PHE A 270 -15.99 11.25 8.55
C PHE A 270 -15.65 12.49 9.36
N VAL A 271 -14.99 13.50 8.77
CA VAL A 271 -14.79 14.79 9.42
C VAL A 271 -16.13 15.45 9.73
N GLN A 272 -17.07 15.43 8.78
CA GLN A 272 -18.36 16.10 8.91
C GLN A 272 -19.27 15.44 9.96
N VAL A 273 -19.27 14.09 10.03
CA VAL A 273 -20.27 13.35 10.84
C VAL A 273 -19.70 12.72 12.11
N LEU A 274 -18.45 12.22 12.10
CA LEU A 274 -17.94 11.33 13.16
C LEU A 274 -16.66 11.83 13.86
N GLY A 275 -16.07 12.94 13.39
CA GLY A 275 -14.88 13.56 13.96
C GLY A 275 -13.57 12.78 13.76
N TYR A 276 -12.48 13.33 14.34
CA TYR A 276 -11.10 12.89 14.07
C TYR A 276 -10.78 11.44 14.47
N ASN A 277 -11.42 10.90 15.51
CA ASN A 277 -11.16 9.52 15.96
C ASN A 277 -11.51 8.48 14.89
N LYS A 278 -12.58 8.72 14.10
CA LYS A 278 -12.95 7.81 13.02
C LYS A 278 -12.03 7.91 11.82
N ILE A 279 -11.47 9.09 11.54
CA ILE A 279 -10.43 9.29 10.52
C ILE A 279 -9.23 8.40 10.84
N ALA A 280 -8.71 8.47 12.07
CA ALA A 280 -7.57 7.66 12.50
C ALA A 280 -7.85 6.15 12.39
N HIS A 281 -9.04 5.72 12.81
CA HIS A 281 -9.46 4.32 12.69
C HIS A 281 -9.56 3.88 11.21
N TYR A 282 -10.13 4.73 10.35
CA TYR A 282 -10.25 4.45 8.92
C TYR A 282 -8.90 4.35 8.23
N LEU A 283 -8.00 5.31 8.47
CA LEU A 283 -6.64 5.28 7.93
C LEU A 283 -5.89 4.01 8.38
N ARG A 284 -6.04 3.65 9.67
CA ARG A 284 -5.49 2.39 10.18
C ARG A 284 -6.07 1.17 9.48
N ALA A 285 -7.37 1.10 9.28
CA ALA A 285 -8.05 -0.05 8.68
C ALA A 285 -7.74 -0.21 7.18
N GLU A 286 -7.78 0.88 6.41
CA GLU A 286 -7.69 0.87 4.95
C GLU A 286 -6.25 0.95 4.40
N PHE A 287 -5.31 1.50 5.17
CA PHE A 287 -3.93 1.70 4.72
C PHE A 287 -2.90 0.92 5.55
N PHE A 288 -3.00 0.98 6.88
CA PHE A 288 -1.93 0.45 7.74
C PHE A 288 -2.11 -1.00 8.20
N THR A 289 -3.33 -1.53 8.19
CA THR A 289 -3.62 -2.89 8.71
C THR A 289 -4.40 -3.78 7.74
N ILE A 290 -4.59 -3.31 6.50
CA ILE A 290 -5.37 -3.99 5.46
C ILE A 290 -4.73 -5.31 4.98
N ARG A 291 -5.30 -6.42 5.43
CA ARG A 291 -4.78 -7.76 5.11
C ARG A 291 -4.88 -8.08 3.61
N ASN A 292 -4.05 -9.04 3.18
CA ASN A 292 -4.06 -9.60 1.83
C ASN A 292 -3.72 -8.59 0.72
N LYS A 293 -3.03 -7.48 1.04
CA LYS A 293 -2.61 -6.45 0.05
C LYS A 293 -3.81 -5.87 -0.72
N ARG A 294 -4.97 -5.74 -0.07
CA ARG A 294 -6.25 -5.32 -0.69
C ARG A 294 -6.38 -3.80 -0.87
N SER A 295 -5.29 -3.05 -0.75
CA SER A 295 -5.28 -1.61 -1.00
C SER A 295 -4.79 -1.30 -2.42
N PHE A 296 -5.16 -0.14 -2.94
CA PHE A 296 -4.63 0.39 -4.20
C PHE A 296 -3.12 0.71 -4.15
N VAL A 297 -2.57 0.86 -2.93
CA VAL A 297 -1.12 0.94 -2.65
C VAL A 297 -0.51 -0.43 -2.28
N GLY A 298 -1.25 -1.52 -2.49
CA GLY A 298 -0.80 -2.88 -2.24
C GLY A 298 -0.52 -3.15 -0.76
N GLY A 299 0.58 -3.82 -0.48
CA GLY A 299 1.03 -4.14 0.87
C GLY A 299 2.03 -3.14 1.47
N HIS A 300 2.36 -2.05 0.79
CA HIS A 300 3.48 -1.18 1.19
C HIS A 300 3.29 -0.47 2.53
N PHE A 301 2.05 -0.11 2.87
CA PHE A 301 1.73 0.48 4.17
C PHE A 301 1.17 -0.51 5.19
N SER A 302 0.78 -1.71 4.75
CA SER A 302 0.01 -2.67 5.55
C SER A 302 0.86 -3.61 6.40
N ASN A 303 1.92 -3.10 7.02
CA ASN A 303 2.77 -3.91 7.89
C ASN A 303 2.41 -3.68 9.36
N ARG A 304 2.46 -4.76 10.17
CA ARG A 304 2.22 -4.68 11.63
C ARG A 304 3.17 -3.70 12.33
N THR A 305 4.37 -3.56 11.79
CA THR A 305 5.37 -2.56 12.18
C THR A 305 5.45 -1.51 11.08
N PRO A 306 5.55 -0.20 11.38
CA PRO A 306 5.61 0.87 10.38
C PRO A 306 6.96 0.89 9.66
N SER A 307 7.29 -0.19 8.96
CA SER A 307 8.56 -0.40 8.27
C SER A 307 8.74 0.51 7.06
N PHE A 308 7.69 1.24 6.63
CA PHE A 308 7.84 2.32 5.65
C PHE A 308 8.75 3.46 6.13
N LEU A 309 8.91 3.63 7.45
CA LEU A 309 9.87 4.57 8.03
C LEU A 309 11.32 4.17 7.72
N LEU A 310 11.59 2.89 7.45
CA LEU A 310 12.91 2.40 7.06
C LEU A 310 13.30 2.83 5.64
N VAL A 311 12.36 3.28 4.80
CA VAL A 311 12.66 3.67 3.41
C VAL A 311 13.64 4.83 3.37
N LEU A 312 13.45 5.84 4.21
CA LEU A 312 14.37 6.99 4.26
C LEU A 312 15.77 6.56 4.68
N LEU A 313 15.86 5.70 5.72
CA LEU A 313 17.12 5.16 6.20
C LEU A 313 17.80 4.26 5.15
N ARG A 314 17.02 3.46 4.40
CA ARG A 314 17.48 2.59 3.32
C ARG A 314 18.08 3.40 2.17
N LEU A 315 17.37 4.44 1.73
CA LEU A 315 17.81 5.34 0.66
C LEU A 315 19.08 6.08 1.08
N TRP A 316 19.12 6.57 2.32
CA TRP A 316 20.29 7.29 2.85
C TRP A 316 21.52 6.38 2.99
N LEU A 317 21.38 5.20 3.60
CA LEU A 317 22.48 4.24 3.71
C LEU A 317 23.00 3.83 2.32
N GLY A 318 22.08 3.59 1.37
CA GLY A 318 22.46 3.26 0.00
C GLY A 318 23.19 4.41 -0.71
N ALA A 319 22.72 5.65 -0.55
CA ALA A 319 23.36 6.84 -1.11
C ALA A 319 24.78 7.04 -0.57
N VAL A 320 25.01 6.80 0.73
CA VAL A 320 26.34 6.87 1.34
C VAL A 320 27.28 5.83 0.75
N TRP A 321 26.84 4.58 0.56
CA TRP A 321 27.66 3.56 -0.10
C TRP A 321 28.01 3.89 -1.56
N VAL A 322 27.05 4.42 -2.33
CA VAL A 322 27.32 4.90 -3.69
C VAL A 322 28.34 6.04 -3.66
N PHE A 323 28.17 6.99 -2.73
CA PHE A 323 29.08 8.11 -2.57
C PHE A 323 30.51 7.65 -2.27
N GLU A 324 30.70 6.77 -1.29
CA GLU A 324 32.02 6.19 -0.95
C GLU A 324 32.68 5.50 -2.15
N GLY A 325 31.94 4.66 -2.87
CA GLY A 325 32.46 3.98 -4.05
C GLY A 325 32.83 4.94 -5.19
N VAL A 326 32.00 5.96 -5.45
CA VAL A 326 32.26 6.97 -6.48
C VAL A 326 33.48 7.83 -6.10
N MET A 327 33.62 8.22 -4.83
CA MET A 327 34.78 8.99 -4.37
C MET A 327 36.08 8.21 -4.57
N LYS A 328 36.09 6.90 -4.31
CA LYS A 328 37.26 6.05 -4.62
C LYS A 328 37.59 6.01 -6.11
N ILE A 329 36.59 6.03 -6.99
CA ILE A 329 36.84 6.14 -8.44
C ILE A 329 37.49 7.49 -8.77
N VAL A 330 36.95 8.59 -8.25
CA VAL A 330 37.47 9.95 -8.46
C VAL A 330 38.92 10.06 -8.00
N GLU A 331 39.24 9.44 -6.87
CA GLU A 331 40.59 9.39 -6.34
C GLU A 331 41.55 8.48 -7.10
N GLY A 332 41.07 7.73 -8.09
CA GLY A 332 41.93 6.88 -8.91
C GLY A 332 42.22 5.51 -8.29
N TRP A 333 41.34 4.99 -7.42
CA TRP A 333 41.41 3.60 -6.93
C TRP A 333 41.21 2.57 -8.05
N LEU A 334 40.75 2.96 -9.24
CA LEU A 334 40.72 2.05 -10.40
C LEU A 334 41.99 2.11 -11.26
N LYS A 335 42.90 3.05 -10.97
CA LYS A 335 44.10 3.31 -11.79
C LYS A 335 45.41 2.98 -11.07
N SER A 336 45.43 3.09 -9.73
CA SER A 336 46.63 2.91 -8.93
C SER A 336 46.33 2.12 -7.65
N ALA A 337 47.28 1.29 -7.22
CA ALA A 337 47.17 0.54 -5.97
C ALA A 337 47.32 1.49 -4.78
N LYS A 338 46.27 1.62 -3.98
CA LYS A 338 46.22 2.50 -2.79
C LYS A 338 45.97 1.74 -1.49
N LEU A 339 45.50 0.49 -1.61
CA LEU A 339 45.07 -0.35 -0.49
C LEU A 339 46.18 -0.59 0.56
N GLU A 340 47.42 -0.77 0.12
CA GLU A 340 48.56 -0.94 1.05
C GLU A 340 48.83 0.33 1.86
N GLY A 341 48.85 1.49 1.18
CA GLY A 341 49.00 2.80 1.83
C GLY A 341 47.84 3.11 2.79
N PHE A 342 46.62 2.70 2.43
CA PHE A 342 45.43 2.86 3.26
C PHE A 342 45.55 2.09 4.58
N PHE A 343 45.91 0.80 4.54
CA PHE A 343 46.09 -0.01 5.76
C PHE A 343 47.28 0.45 6.61
N LYS A 344 48.42 0.77 5.99
CA LYS A 344 49.61 1.26 6.69
C LYS A 344 49.36 2.62 7.35
N GLY A 345 48.67 3.51 6.66
CA GLY A 345 48.29 4.83 7.17
C GLY A 345 47.42 4.72 8.41
N ALA A 346 46.37 3.90 8.38
CA ALA A 346 45.55 3.65 9.56
C ALA A 346 46.35 3.03 10.71
N ALA A 347 47.21 2.04 10.45
CA ALA A 347 48.08 1.46 11.47
C ALA A 347 48.97 2.53 12.12
N SER A 348 49.57 3.41 11.32
CA SER A 348 50.44 4.49 11.80
C SER A 348 49.68 5.53 12.64
N PHE A 349 48.42 5.84 12.30
CA PHE A 349 47.55 6.71 13.07
C PHE A 349 47.31 6.15 14.48
N TYR A 350 46.87 4.89 14.58
CA TYR A 350 46.62 4.26 15.89
C TYR A 350 47.92 4.13 16.70
N ASP A 351 49.04 3.76 16.07
CA ASP A 351 50.34 3.64 16.75
C ASP A 351 50.83 4.99 17.29
N ALA A 352 50.64 6.08 16.54
CA ALA A 352 51.02 7.42 16.97
C ALA A 352 50.22 7.84 18.22
N VAL A 353 48.89 7.65 18.21
CA VAL A 353 48.04 8.01 19.36
C VAL A 353 48.31 7.12 20.57
N LEU A 354 48.54 5.82 20.36
CA LEU A 354 48.87 4.88 21.44
C LEU A 354 50.21 5.18 22.12
N LYS A 355 51.18 5.76 21.37
CA LYS A 355 52.48 6.21 21.90
C LYS A 355 52.46 7.63 22.46
N GLY A 356 51.30 8.30 22.47
CA GLY A 356 51.13 9.66 22.98
C GLY A 356 51.65 10.76 22.05
N GLY A 357 51.83 10.48 20.75
CA GLY A 357 52.26 11.44 19.73
C GLY A 357 51.10 12.22 19.09
N ALA A 358 51.45 13.23 18.30
CA ALA A 358 50.50 13.92 17.42
C ALA A 358 49.95 12.93 16.39
N ALA A 359 48.62 12.91 16.24
CA ALA A 359 47.99 12.13 15.18
C ALA A 359 48.32 12.81 13.85
N ALA A 360 49.18 12.17 13.03
CA ALA A 360 49.30 12.57 11.63
C ALA A 360 47.91 12.45 10.97
N SER A 361 47.60 13.34 10.02
CA SER A 361 46.31 13.37 9.32
C SER A 361 45.89 11.95 8.92
N ASP A 362 44.78 11.47 9.47
CA ASP A 362 44.35 10.09 9.30
C ASP A 362 44.21 9.73 7.81
N ALA A 363 44.61 8.51 7.46
CA ALA A 363 44.59 8.01 6.10
C ALA A 363 43.17 8.01 5.49
N VAL A 364 42.13 7.93 6.34
CA VAL A 364 40.72 8.00 5.92
C VAL A 364 40.34 9.42 5.46
N SER A 365 40.88 10.48 6.07
CA SER A 365 40.71 11.86 5.60
C SER A 365 41.54 12.13 4.34
N SER A 366 42.68 11.45 4.19
CA SER A 366 43.51 11.55 2.97
C SER A 366 42.95 10.77 1.76
N ALA A 367 42.04 9.83 2.00
CA ALA A 367 41.36 9.01 1.00
C ALA A 367 39.90 9.42 0.76
N THR A 368 39.51 10.64 1.13
CA THR A 368 38.21 11.24 0.76
C THR A 368 38.34 12.69 0.23
N GLY A 369 39.57 13.20 0.09
CA GLY A 369 39.84 14.54 -0.46
C GLY A 369 39.35 15.73 0.40
N ALA A 370 38.79 15.50 1.58
CA ALA A 370 38.28 16.55 2.47
C ALA A 370 39.22 16.73 3.68
N GLY A 371 40.28 17.53 3.52
CA GLY A 371 41.23 17.76 4.61
C GLY A 371 42.34 18.76 4.30
N GLY A 372 42.06 19.84 3.59
CA GLY A 372 42.98 20.97 3.44
C GLY A 372 42.88 21.91 4.63
N GLY A 373 43.52 21.59 5.75
CA GLY A 373 43.59 22.45 6.91
C GLY A 373 44.84 22.19 7.72
N SER A 374 45.71 23.19 7.82
CA SER A 374 46.92 23.20 8.65
C SER A 374 46.58 22.93 10.11
N ALA A 375 46.83 21.72 10.59
CA ALA A 375 46.63 21.35 11.99
C ALA A 375 47.88 21.74 12.80
N ALA A 376 47.69 22.57 13.82
CA ALA A 376 48.62 22.61 14.94
C ALA A 376 48.67 21.21 15.57
N GLU A 377 49.87 20.71 15.84
CA GLU A 377 50.14 19.41 16.46
C GLU A 377 49.50 19.32 17.84
N ALA A 378 48.29 18.78 17.91
CA ALA A 378 47.65 18.41 19.15
C ALA A 378 47.72 16.88 19.32
N ALA A 379 48.29 16.41 20.43
CA ALA A 379 48.45 14.99 20.71
C ALA A 379 47.08 14.30 20.86
N GLY A 380 46.86 13.22 20.10
CA GLY A 380 45.65 12.42 20.22
C GLY A 380 45.55 11.74 21.58
N LYS A 381 44.35 11.31 21.98
CA LYS A 381 44.10 10.70 23.30
C LYS A 381 43.56 9.28 23.17
N VAL A 382 44.18 8.34 23.90
CA VAL A 382 43.63 7.00 24.10
C VAL A 382 42.52 7.04 25.14
N ILE A 383 41.36 6.50 24.80
CA ILE A 383 40.20 6.42 25.70
C ILE A 383 40.21 5.05 26.38
N PHE A 384 40.31 3.98 25.60
CA PHE A 384 40.64 2.66 26.11
C PHE A 384 41.40 1.83 25.08
N ASN A 385 42.20 0.90 25.58
CA ASN A 385 42.91 -0.10 24.80
C ASN A 385 42.89 -1.41 25.61
N ILE A 386 41.91 -2.27 25.31
CA ILE A 386 41.63 -3.48 26.09
C ILE A 386 41.96 -4.70 25.23
N ASN A 387 42.84 -5.56 25.75
CA ASN A 387 43.18 -6.83 25.13
C ASN A 387 42.35 -7.96 25.74
N PHE A 388 41.54 -8.63 24.93
CA PHE A 388 40.71 -9.75 25.36
C PHE A 388 41.45 -11.07 25.17
N LEU A 389 42.27 -11.43 26.16
CA LEU A 389 42.97 -12.72 26.23
C LEU A 389 43.81 -13.06 24.98
N GLY A 390 44.28 -12.04 24.24
CA GLY A 390 45.03 -12.22 22.99
C GLY A 390 44.18 -12.61 21.78
N LEU A 391 42.87 -12.75 21.93
CA LEU A 391 41.94 -13.09 20.83
C LEU A 391 41.66 -11.88 19.94
N PHE A 392 41.45 -10.72 20.55
CA PHE A 392 41.31 -9.44 19.84
C PHE A 392 41.55 -8.28 20.83
N ARG A 393 41.85 -7.10 20.27
CA ARG A 393 42.10 -5.88 21.05
C ARG A 393 41.14 -4.78 20.61
N ALA A 394 40.36 -4.26 21.56
CA ALA A 394 39.46 -3.14 21.33
C ALA A 394 40.19 -1.83 21.65
N ILE A 395 40.34 -0.98 20.64
CA ILE A 395 41.08 0.27 20.71
C ILE A 395 40.11 1.41 20.41
N PHE A 396 40.00 2.36 21.33
CA PHE A 396 39.19 3.57 21.15
C PHE A 396 40.03 4.80 21.43
N VAL A 397 40.13 5.67 20.43
CA VAL A 397 41.01 6.84 20.44
C VAL A 397 40.27 8.08 19.95
N SER A 398 40.79 9.24 20.33
CA SER A 398 40.47 10.51 19.72
C SER A 398 41.68 11.07 19.00
N GLY A 399 41.50 11.51 17.75
CA GLY A 399 42.54 12.15 16.95
C GLY A 399 42.94 13.55 17.43
N LYS A 400 42.20 14.13 18.39
CA LYS A 400 42.42 15.45 18.97
C LYS A 400 42.33 15.39 20.50
N PRO A 401 42.75 16.45 21.22
CA PRO A 401 42.46 16.61 22.64
C PRO A 401 40.95 16.58 22.88
N LEU A 402 40.53 15.86 23.93
CA LEU A 402 39.11 15.58 24.22
C LEU A 402 38.23 16.84 24.31
N ALA A 403 38.80 17.99 24.71
CA ALA A 403 38.08 19.26 24.81
C ALA A 403 37.70 19.86 23.43
N GLU A 404 38.42 19.49 22.38
CA GLU A 404 38.24 19.98 21.01
C GLU A 404 37.63 18.92 20.08
N SER A 405 37.51 17.67 20.57
CA SER A 405 37.04 16.54 19.80
C SER A 405 35.53 16.56 19.57
N THR A 406 35.13 16.39 18.31
CA THR A 406 33.76 16.09 17.89
C THR A 406 33.58 14.59 17.67
N ILE A 407 32.34 14.13 17.43
CA ILE A 407 32.04 12.72 17.10
C ILE A 407 32.89 12.20 15.92
N ALA A 408 33.25 13.06 14.96
CA ALA A 408 34.06 12.68 13.80
C ALA A 408 35.54 12.42 14.15
N ASP A 409 36.02 12.91 15.30
CA ASP A 409 37.41 12.75 15.71
C ASP A 409 37.63 11.46 16.55
N TYR A 410 36.56 10.73 16.87
CA TYR A 410 36.62 9.48 17.64
C TYR A 410 36.65 8.27 16.70
N ALA A 411 37.69 7.44 16.84
CA ALA A 411 37.89 6.25 16.03
C ALA A 411 37.97 4.99 16.88
N PHE A 412 37.23 3.96 16.48
CA PHE A 412 37.18 2.67 17.14
C PHE A 412 37.72 1.57 16.22
N LYS A 413 38.66 0.78 16.73
CA LYS A 413 39.24 -0.37 16.01
C LYS A 413 39.13 -1.64 16.84
N LEU A 414 38.70 -2.71 16.19
CA LEU A 414 38.69 -4.06 16.72
C LEU A 414 39.85 -4.85 16.11
N ASP A 415 41.03 -4.74 16.69
CA ASP A 415 42.22 -5.38 16.17
C ASP A 415 42.17 -6.91 16.39
N VAL A 416 41.88 -7.65 15.31
CA VAL A 416 41.74 -9.11 15.31
C VAL A 416 42.95 -9.73 14.58
N PRO A 417 43.82 -10.50 15.26
CA PRO A 417 44.99 -11.11 14.65
C PRO A 417 44.70 -11.94 13.38
N LEU A 418 43.57 -12.65 13.36
CA LEU A 418 43.12 -13.43 12.21
C LEU A 418 42.84 -12.53 10.98
N VAL A 419 42.24 -11.36 11.19
CA VAL A 419 41.95 -10.41 10.10
C VAL A 419 43.24 -9.79 9.59
N ASN A 420 44.17 -9.46 10.48
CA ASN A 420 45.50 -8.96 10.09
C ASN A 420 46.28 -9.99 9.27
N TRP A 421 46.26 -11.26 9.69
CA TRP A 421 46.83 -12.35 8.91
C TRP A 421 46.20 -12.44 7.53
N PHE A 422 44.86 -12.41 7.46
CA PHE A 422 44.15 -12.46 6.18
C PHE A 422 44.53 -11.29 5.26
N ILE A 423 44.59 -10.06 5.78
CA ILE A 423 44.99 -8.89 4.98
C ILE A 423 46.41 -9.06 4.42
N ASN A 424 47.36 -9.46 5.27
CA ASN A 424 48.77 -9.57 4.85
C ASN A 424 49.01 -10.77 3.93
N SER A 425 48.32 -11.89 4.14
CA SER A 425 48.55 -13.14 3.40
C SER A 425 47.67 -13.31 2.16
N VAL A 426 46.47 -12.72 2.15
CA VAL A 426 45.46 -12.92 1.09
C VAL A 426 45.14 -11.64 0.33
N VAL A 427 45.15 -10.47 0.96
CA VAL A 427 44.77 -9.21 0.31
C VAL A 427 45.97 -8.46 -0.28
N LEU A 428 47.09 -8.40 0.45
CA LEU A 428 48.31 -7.69 0.07
C LEU A 428 49.52 -8.55 -0.38
N PRO A 429 49.42 -9.87 -0.70
CA PRO A 429 50.62 -10.67 -0.98
C PRO A 429 51.29 -10.32 -2.32
N SER A 430 50.58 -9.66 -3.24
CA SER A 430 51.15 -9.10 -4.46
C SER A 430 50.40 -7.85 -4.92
N PRO A 431 51.07 -6.93 -5.65
CA PRO A 431 50.42 -5.72 -6.17
C PRO A 431 49.22 -6.00 -7.08
N GLY A 432 49.26 -7.09 -7.86
CA GLY A 432 48.16 -7.50 -8.74
C GLY A 432 46.91 -7.93 -7.96
N LEU A 433 47.10 -8.70 -6.88
CA LEU A 433 45.98 -9.14 -6.04
C LEU A 433 45.40 -7.98 -5.21
N ALA A 434 46.26 -7.09 -4.72
CA ALA A 434 45.82 -5.87 -4.03
C ALA A 434 44.96 -4.98 -4.95
N MET A 435 45.37 -4.82 -6.22
CA MET A 435 44.59 -4.10 -7.22
C MET A 435 43.24 -4.77 -7.49
N PHE A 436 43.21 -6.09 -7.65
CA PHE A 436 41.98 -6.85 -7.85
C PHE A 436 41.00 -6.66 -6.67
N MET A 437 41.47 -6.87 -5.43
CA MET A 437 40.64 -6.72 -4.24
C MET A 437 40.11 -5.29 -4.09
N GLN A 438 40.93 -4.29 -4.39
CA GLN A 438 40.54 -2.88 -4.38
C GLN A 438 39.40 -2.58 -5.37
N VAL A 439 39.52 -3.07 -6.62
CA VAL A 439 38.46 -2.93 -7.64
C VAL A 439 37.17 -3.62 -7.19
N VAL A 440 37.27 -4.81 -6.62
CA VAL A 440 36.11 -5.55 -6.09
C VAL A 440 35.42 -4.77 -4.98
N ILE A 441 36.16 -4.15 -4.06
CA ILE A 441 35.58 -3.33 -2.98
C ILE A 441 34.82 -2.13 -3.58
N VAL A 442 35.44 -1.37 -4.49
CA VAL A 442 34.79 -0.20 -5.11
C VAL A 442 33.49 -0.59 -5.82
N ILE A 443 33.52 -1.67 -6.59
CA ILE A 443 32.33 -2.19 -7.28
C ILE A 443 31.28 -2.65 -6.26
N ALA A 444 31.70 -3.36 -5.21
CA ALA A 444 30.79 -3.84 -4.17
C ALA A 444 30.08 -2.68 -3.46
N GLU A 445 30.78 -1.60 -3.12
CA GLU A 445 30.20 -0.42 -2.47
C GLU A 445 29.11 0.22 -3.32
N ILE A 446 29.38 0.41 -4.63
CA ILE A 446 28.39 0.97 -5.56
C ILE A 446 27.19 0.01 -5.71
N LEU A 447 27.45 -1.30 -5.89
CA LEU A 447 26.38 -2.28 -6.06
C LEU A 447 25.51 -2.42 -4.82
N ILE A 448 26.10 -2.42 -3.62
CA ILE A 448 25.38 -2.41 -2.34
C ILE A 448 24.52 -1.16 -2.25
N GLY A 449 25.10 0.01 -2.57
CA GLY A 449 24.40 1.28 -2.52
C GLY A 449 23.18 1.32 -3.44
N LEU A 450 23.36 0.92 -4.70
CA LEU A 450 22.27 0.83 -5.69
C LEU A 450 21.21 -0.21 -5.30
N ALA A 451 21.63 -1.38 -4.78
CA ALA A 451 20.73 -2.43 -4.32
C ALA A 451 19.87 -1.96 -3.15
N LEU A 452 20.46 -1.28 -2.16
CA LEU A 452 19.74 -0.68 -1.04
C LEU A 452 18.77 0.41 -1.52
N MET A 453 19.22 1.34 -2.38
CA MET A 453 18.37 2.42 -2.89
C MET A 453 17.15 1.87 -3.65
N GLY A 454 17.40 0.96 -4.60
CA GLY A 454 16.35 0.29 -5.37
C GLY A 454 15.49 -0.69 -4.54
N GLY A 455 15.94 -1.03 -3.33
CA GLY A 455 15.32 -2.05 -2.49
C GLY A 455 15.29 -3.42 -3.17
N LEU A 456 16.37 -3.79 -3.87
CA LEU A 456 16.55 -5.07 -4.56
C LEU A 456 17.60 -5.90 -3.83
N LEU A 457 17.26 -7.12 -3.42
CA LEU A 457 18.10 -8.00 -2.60
C LEU A 457 18.60 -7.27 -1.34
N THR A 458 17.72 -6.48 -0.71
CA THR A 458 18.07 -5.53 0.35
C THR A 458 18.72 -6.23 1.54
N SER A 459 18.20 -7.38 1.95
CA SER A 459 18.77 -8.17 3.06
C SER A 459 20.19 -8.66 2.75
N LEU A 460 20.47 -9.04 1.50
CA LEU A 460 21.80 -9.48 1.09
C LEU A 460 22.76 -8.28 1.01
N ALA A 461 22.33 -7.18 0.40
CA ALA A 461 23.11 -5.95 0.34
C ALA A 461 23.42 -5.41 1.76
N ALA A 462 22.46 -5.47 2.67
CA ALA A 462 22.66 -5.12 4.08
C ALA A 462 23.65 -6.05 4.80
N LEU A 463 23.58 -7.36 4.55
CA LEU A 463 24.53 -8.33 5.11
C LEU A 463 25.96 -8.06 4.62
N VAL A 464 26.14 -7.82 3.32
CA VAL A 464 27.45 -7.49 2.74
C VAL A 464 27.94 -6.13 3.25
N SER A 465 27.05 -5.13 3.36
CA SER A 465 27.34 -3.84 3.98
C SER A 465 27.85 -4.00 5.42
N LEU A 466 27.21 -4.84 6.23
CA LEU A 466 27.65 -5.10 7.60
C LEU A 466 29.01 -5.80 7.62
N ALA A 467 29.22 -6.79 6.75
CA ALA A 467 30.50 -7.48 6.64
C ALA A 467 31.64 -6.51 6.27
N LEU A 468 31.41 -5.58 5.34
CA LEU A 468 32.39 -4.55 4.97
C LEU A 468 32.66 -3.58 6.13
N LEU A 469 31.64 -3.12 6.84
CA LEU A 469 31.83 -2.23 8.00
C LEU A 469 32.58 -2.92 9.14
N LEU A 470 32.27 -4.18 9.42
CA LEU A 470 33.01 -4.99 10.40
C LEU A 470 34.46 -5.22 9.95
N MET A 471 34.69 -5.42 8.64
CA MET A 471 36.04 -5.52 8.09
C MET A 471 36.82 -4.21 8.25
N PHE A 472 36.21 -3.04 7.96
CA PHE A 472 36.85 -1.74 8.19
C PHE A 472 37.13 -1.51 9.67
N MET A 473 36.15 -1.78 10.55
CA MET A 473 36.33 -1.71 11.99
C MET A 473 37.48 -2.60 12.49
N ALA A 474 37.68 -3.78 11.87
CA ALA A 474 38.75 -4.69 12.25
C ALA A 474 40.13 -4.34 11.66
N SER A 475 40.17 -3.60 10.55
CA SER A 475 41.39 -3.33 9.80
C SER A 475 41.89 -1.90 9.99
N THR A 476 41.17 -0.92 9.45
CA THR A 476 41.50 0.52 9.54
C THR A 476 40.87 1.21 10.75
N GLY A 477 39.92 0.56 11.42
CA GLY A 477 39.03 1.22 12.36
C GLY A 477 37.89 1.96 11.67
N LEU A 478 36.87 2.31 12.46
CA LEU A 478 35.68 3.02 12.03
C LEU A 478 35.49 4.25 12.92
N TYR A 479 35.21 5.41 12.31
CA TYR A 479 34.86 6.61 13.06
C TYR A 479 33.46 6.51 13.64
N LEU A 480 33.26 7.12 14.81
CA LEU A 480 31.97 7.15 15.48
C LEU A 480 30.90 7.87 14.63
N SER A 481 31.30 8.82 13.78
CA SER A 481 30.43 9.45 12.77
C SER A 481 29.83 8.47 11.76
N SER A 482 30.43 7.30 11.55
CA SER A 482 29.95 6.26 10.64
C SER A 482 29.27 5.08 11.34
N PHE A 483 29.19 5.07 12.68
CA PHE A 483 28.57 3.96 13.43
C PHE A 483 27.08 3.79 13.14
N TRP A 484 26.38 4.86 12.78
CA TRP A 484 24.97 4.77 12.39
C TRP A 484 24.76 3.81 11.21
N MET A 485 25.76 3.63 10.34
CA MET A 485 25.69 2.70 9.20
C MET A 485 25.59 1.24 9.66
N LEU A 486 26.21 0.87 10.79
CA LEU A 486 26.08 -0.47 11.38
C LEU A 486 24.64 -0.72 11.83
N PHE A 487 24.07 0.21 12.60
CA PHE A 487 22.69 0.09 13.08
C PHE A 487 21.68 0.14 11.92
N ALA A 488 21.93 0.98 10.92
CA ALA A 488 21.13 1.02 9.70
C ALA A 488 21.20 -0.30 8.94
N GLY A 489 22.40 -0.87 8.76
CA GLY A 489 22.60 -2.17 8.14
C GLY A 489 21.83 -3.29 8.84
N ILE A 490 21.87 -3.33 10.18
CA ILE A 490 21.09 -4.29 10.98
C ILE A 490 19.58 -4.10 10.74
N ALA A 491 19.09 -2.87 10.75
CA ALA A 491 17.69 -2.56 10.50
C ALA A 491 17.24 -2.97 9.08
N MET A 492 18.15 -2.95 8.09
CA MET A 492 17.84 -3.32 6.71
C MET A 492 17.75 -4.83 6.46
N LEU A 493 18.24 -5.68 7.38
CA LEU A 493 18.22 -7.14 7.21
C LEU A 493 16.81 -7.71 7.07
N PHE A 494 15.81 -7.12 7.72
CA PHE A 494 14.47 -7.71 7.88
C PHE A 494 13.38 -6.98 7.10
N GLY A 495 13.31 -7.23 5.79
CA GLY A 495 12.14 -6.85 4.97
C GLY A 495 12.08 -5.37 4.56
N ALA A 496 13.12 -4.58 4.80
CA ALA A 496 13.18 -3.17 4.41
C ALA A 496 13.07 -2.94 2.88
N GLY A 497 13.42 -3.95 2.07
CA GLY A 497 13.26 -3.89 0.62
C GLY A 497 11.83 -4.03 0.11
N GLN A 498 10.93 -4.61 0.90
CA GLN A 498 9.56 -4.92 0.46
C GLN A 498 8.64 -3.70 0.42
N ILE A 499 9.10 -2.56 0.92
CA ILE A 499 8.31 -1.34 1.03
C ILE A 499 8.91 -0.30 0.12
N PHE A 500 8.15 0.14 -0.88
CA PHE A 500 8.65 1.02 -1.93
C PHE A 500 10.02 0.58 -2.49
N GLY A 501 10.19 -0.73 -2.69
CA GLY A 501 11.42 -1.33 -3.21
C GLY A 501 11.11 -2.54 -4.08
N LEU A 502 12.07 -2.93 -4.90
CA LEU A 502 11.91 -4.00 -5.90
C LEU A 502 11.69 -5.39 -5.27
N ASP A 503 12.14 -5.62 -4.04
CA ASP A 503 11.93 -6.87 -3.30
C ASP A 503 10.44 -7.17 -3.10
N TYR A 504 9.55 -6.17 -3.14
CA TYR A 504 8.10 -6.40 -3.11
C TYR A 504 7.62 -7.30 -4.27
N TYR A 505 8.24 -7.15 -5.44
CA TYR A 505 7.91 -7.88 -6.66
C TYR A 505 8.82 -9.09 -6.86
N VAL A 506 10.11 -8.94 -6.56
CA VAL A 506 11.14 -9.96 -6.81
C VAL A 506 11.12 -11.06 -5.74
N SER A 507 10.93 -10.72 -4.45
CA SER A 507 10.97 -11.71 -3.38
C SER A 507 9.91 -12.83 -3.54
N PRO A 508 8.64 -12.54 -3.88
CA PRO A 508 7.66 -13.60 -4.15
C PRO A 508 7.98 -14.46 -5.37
N LEU A 509 8.66 -13.91 -6.38
CA LEU A 509 9.11 -14.67 -7.57
C LEU A 509 10.25 -15.61 -7.20
N LEU A 510 11.28 -15.09 -6.49
CA LEU A 510 12.39 -15.89 -5.99
C LEU A 510 11.91 -16.99 -5.04
N LYS A 511 10.99 -16.68 -4.12
CA LYS A 511 10.39 -17.69 -3.22
C LYS A 511 9.66 -18.79 -3.99
N ARG A 512 8.91 -18.44 -5.05
CA ARG A 512 8.24 -19.45 -5.90
C ARG A 512 9.26 -20.36 -6.59
N GLY A 513 10.33 -19.79 -7.15
CA GLY A 513 11.42 -20.56 -7.76
C GLY A 513 12.17 -21.43 -6.74
N TRP A 514 12.43 -20.91 -5.53
CA TRP A 514 13.09 -21.67 -4.47
C TRP A 514 12.25 -22.88 -4.02
N ARG A 515 10.92 -22.70 -3.88
CA ARG A 515 9.98 -23.77 -3.52
C ARG A 515 9.75 -24.81 -4.63
N SER A 516 10.12 -24.53 -5.88
CA SER A 516 10.05 -25.51 -6.96
C SER A 516 11.26 -26.44 -7.00
N ILE A 517 12.32 -26.15 -6.23
CA ILE A 517 13.50 -27.00 -6.13
C ILE A 517 13.19 -28.23 -5.25
N GLY A 518 13.42 -29.43 -5.80
CA GLY A 518 13.02 -30.69 -5.15
C GLY A 518 13.63 -30.93 -3.77
N TRP A 519 14.91 -30.62 -3.58
CA TRP A 519 15.58 -30.80 -2.28
C TRP A 519 15.11 -29.78 -1.23
N VAL A 520 14.81 -28.54 -1.63
CA VAL A 520 14.28 -27.51 -0.74
C VAL A 520 12.92 -27.92 -0.20
N ARG A 521 12.05 -28.46 -1.07
CA ARG A 521 10.74 -28.96 -0.67
C ARG A 521 10.85 -30.15 0.28
N ARG A 522 11.82 -31.03 0.05
CA ARG A 522 12.06 -32.23 0.87
C ARG A 522 12.65 -31.91 2.24
N LEU A 523 13.55 -30.94 2.32
CA LEU A 523 14.23 -30.53 3.55
C LEU A 523 13.49 -29.42 4.32
N TYR A 524 12.37 -28.92 3.79
CA TYR A 524 11.62 -27.80 4.37
C TYR A 524 12.47 -26.54 4.60
N THR A 525 13.54 -26.35 3.81
CA THR A 525 14.46 -25.21 3.92
C THR A 525 13.95 -23.98 3.16
N TYR A 526 12.67 -23.67 3.31
CA TYR A 526 12.04 -22.47 2.76
C TYR A 526 11.46 -21.62 3.88
N HIS A 527 11.77 -20.32 3.87
CA HIS A 527 11.28 -19.37 4.86
C HIS A 527 10.02 -18.67 4.30
N ASP A 528 8.91 -18.76 5.03
CA ASP A 528 7.62 -18.15 4.65
C ASP A 528 7.58 -16.64 4.86
#